data_AF-A0A922MXV6-F1
#
_entry.id   AF-A0A922MXV6-F1
#
_cell.length_a   1.000
_cell.length_b   1.000
_cell.length_c   1.000
_cell.angle_alpha   90.00
_cell.angle_beta   90.00
_cell.angle_gamma   90.00
#
_symmetry.space_group_name_H-M   'P 1'
#
loop_
_entity.id
_entity.type
_entity.pdbx_description
1 polymer ?
#
loop_
_entity_poly.entity_id
_entity_poly.type
_entity_poly.pdbx_seq_one_letter_code
_entity_poly.pdbx_strand_id
1 'polypeptide(L)'
;MLMKNIWLIIIQSACCEKFQISVEEVESGCFELLKNKNCPDSHKYLCKNILRLNESFSKMSACGLFDIDAALPIALAGVISKYIVAILQFLFL
;
A
#
# COMPACT_ATOMS: atom_id res chain seq x y z
N MET A 1 -17.20 18.67 -4.13
CA MET A 1 -17.38 17.21 -4.38
C MET A 1 -16.05 16.52 -4.66
N LEU A 2 -15.23 17.03 -5.60
CA LEU A 2 -13.91 16.46 -5.94
C LEU A 2 -12.87 16.50 -4.80
N MET A 3 -12.75 17.60 -4.06
CA MET A 3 -11.78 17.72 -2.95
C MET A 3 -11.97 16.66 -1.86
N LYS A 4 -13.22 16.31 -1.55
CA LYS A 4 -13.54 15.26 -0.57
C LYS A 4 -13.02 13.89 -1.03
N ASN A 5 -13.16 13.59 -2.33
CA ASN A 5 -12.72 12.33 -2.90
C ASN A 5 -11.19 12.26 -2.97
N ILE A 6 -10.52 13.36 -3.34
CA ILE A 6 -9.06 13.44 -3.33
C ILE A 6 -8.53 13.21 -1.91
N TRP A 7 -9.13 13.88 -0.91
CA TRP A 7 -8.76 13.69 0.49
C TRP A 7 -8.95 12.26 0.96
N LEU A 8 -10.08 11.64 0.57
CA LEU A 8 -10.36 10.24 0.87
C LEU A 8 -9.30 9.30 0.25
N ILE A 9 -8.92 9.52 -1.02
CA ILE A 9 -7.90 8.74 -1.71
C ILE A 9 -6.55 8.88 -0.99
N ILE A 10 -6.16 10.09 -0.59
CA ILE A 10 -4.91 10.34 0.14
C ILE A 10 -4.91 9.58 1.47
N ILE A 11 -5.97 9.68 2.26
CA ILE A 11 -6.08 8.97 3.55
C ILE A 11 -6.02 7.46 3.35
N GLN A 12 -6.81 6.93 2.42
CA GLN A 12 -6.85 5.50 2.14
C GLN A 12 -5.49 4.98 1.69
N SER A 13 -4.83 5.71 0.79
CA SER A 13 -3.47 5.37 0.31
C SER A 13 -2.46 5.37 1.45
N ALA A 14 -2.49 6.38 2.32
CA ALA A 14 -1.60 6.44 3.48
C ALA A 14 -1.87 5.31 4.50
N CYS A 15 -3.14 4.94 4.72
CA CYS A 15 -3.50 3.84 5.60
C CYS A 15 -3.07 2.48 5.02
N CYS A 16 -3.29 2.26 3.73
CA CYS A 16 -2.91 1.02 3.06
C CYS A 16 -1.40 0.86 2.99
N GLU A 17 -0.67 1.94 2.69
CA GLU A 17 0.80 1.95 2.72
C GLU A 17 1.33 1.54 4.10
N LYS A 18 0.82 2.17 5.17
CA LYS A 18 1.21 1.81 6.54
C LYS A 18 0.92 0.35 6.86
N PHE A 19 -0.23 -0.15 6.44
CA PHE A 19 -0.57 -1.55 6.64
C PHE A 19 0.39 -2.48 5.89
N GLN A 20 0.72 -2.17 4.64
CA GLN A 20 1.69 -2.94 3.84
C GLN A 20 3.07 -2.96 4.50
N ILE A 21 3.56 -1.80 4.96
CA ILE A 21 4.82 -1.72 5.71
C ILE A 21 4.79 -2.60 6.97
N SER A 22 3.71 -2.55 7.76
CA SER A 22 3.58 -3.41 8.94
C SER A 22 3.56 -4.91 8.60
N VAL A 23 2.97 -5.29 7.46
CA VAL A 23 3.01 -6.68 6.97
C VAL A 23 4.43 -7.10 6.62
N GLU A 24 5.18 -6.25 5.91
CA GLU A 24 6.59 -6.48 5.55
C GLU A 24 7.52 -6.56 6.79
N GLU A 25 7.28 -5.72 7.80
CA GLU A 25 7.99 -5.76 9.08
C GLU A 25 7.74 -7.07 9.83
N VAL A 26 6.48 -7.52 9.89
CA VAL A 26 6.10 -8.79 10.53
C VAL A 26 6.73 -9.98 9.80
N GLU A 27 6.72 -9.96 8.47
CA GLU A 27 7.38 -10.98 7.65
C GLU A 27 8.89 -11.05 7.92
N SER A 28 9.56 -9.90 7.90
CA SER A 28 10.98 -9.79 8.20
C SER A 28 11.31 -10.31 9.61
N GLY A 29 10.51 -9.91 10.61
CA GLY A 29 10.64 -10.40 11.98
C GLY A 29 10.42 -11.92 12.11
N CYS A 30 9.48 -12.48 11.35
CA CYS A 30 9.27 -13.92 11.28
C CYS A 30 10.49 -14.66 10.70
N PHE A 31 11.11 -14.13 9.64
CA PHE A 31 12.34 -14.69 9.09
C PHE A 31 13.50 -14.67 10.08
N GLU A 32 13.67 -13.57 10.82
CA GLU A 32 14.69 -13.46 11.86
C GLU A 32 14.46 -14.45 13.01
N LEU A 33 13.22 -14.58 13.47
CA LEU A 33 12.86 -15.55 14.51
C LEU A 33 13.10 -16.99 14.09
N LEU A 34 12.79 -17.34 12.83
CA LEU A 34 13.03 -18.68 12.30
C LEU A 34 14.53 -19.03 12.18
N LYS A 35 15.41 -18.03 12.00
CA LYS A 35 16.87 -18.22 12.01
C LYS A 35 17.43 -18.44 13.42
N ASN A 36 16.71 -18.01 14.46
CA ASN A 36 17.14 -18.17 15.84
C ASN A 36 16.98 -19.63 16.32
N LYS A 37 18.11 -20.30 16.60
CA LYS A 37 18.15 -21.70 17.06
C LYS A 37 17.44 -21.93 18.40
N ASN A 38 17.36 -20.90 19.24
CA ASN A 38 16.73 -20.95 20.57
C ASN A 38 15.25 -20.56 20.55
N CYS A 39 14.67 -20.30 19.37
CA CYS A 39 13.27 -19.93 19.24
C CYS A 39 12.37 -21.12 19.65
N PRO A 40 11.37 -20.92 20.53
CA PRO A 40 10.39 -21.94 20.87
C PRO A 40 9.65 -22.45 19.63
N ASP A 41 9.34 -23.74 19.58
CA ASP A 41 8.67 -24.32 18.41
C ASP A 41 7.25 -23.76 18.19
N SER A 42 6.57 -23.32 19.25
CA SER A 42 5.29 -22.59 19.16
C SER A 42 5.42 -21.29 18.36
N HIS A 43 6.50 -20.53 18.58
CA HIS A 43 6.77 -19.30 17.85
C HIS A 43 7.16 -19.58 16.41
N LYS A 44 7.98 -20.62 16.15
CA LYS A 44 8.30 -21.05 14.78
C LYS A 44 7.05 -21.44 13.99
N TYR A 45 6.13 -22.17 14.63
CA TYR A 45 4.87 -22.56 14.01
C TYR A 45 4.01 -21.34 13.64
N LEU A 46 3.88 -20.39 14.58
CA LEU A 46 3.18 -19.13 14.33
C LEU A 46 3.82 -18.36 13.16
N CYS A 47 5.14 -18.16 13.18
CA CYS A 47 5.86 -17.47 12.11
C CYS A 47 5.65 -18.14 10.74
N LYS A 48 5.73 -19.47 10.66
CA LYS A 48 5.45 -20.20 9.40
C LYS A 48 4.03 -19.97 8.89
N ASN A 49 3.04 -19.94 9.78
CA ASN A 49 1.65 -19.68 9.38
C ASN A 49 1.46 -18.25 8.89
N ILE A 50 2.10 -17.27 9.57
CA ILE A 50 2.08 -15.87 9.15
C ILE A 50 2.72 -15.72 7.77
N LEU A 51 3.91 -16.28 7.54
CA LEU A 51 4.59 -16.22 6.24
C LEU A 51 3.74 -16.84 5.13
N ARG A 52 3.14 -18.00 5.39
CA ARG A 52 2.23 -18.66 4.43
C ARG A 52 0.98 -17.82 4.14
N LEU A 53 0.45 -17.11 5.13
CA LEU A 53 -0.68 -16.21 4.93
C LEU A 53 -0.27 -14.99 4.11
N ASN A 54 0.92 -14.43 4.37
CA ASN A 54 1.48 -13.33 3.60
C ASN A 54 1.79 -13.71 2.15
N GLU A 55 2.26 -14.94 1.87
CA GLU A 55 2.44 -15.42 0.48
C GLU A 55 1.14 -15.39 -0.33
N SER A 56 -0.01 -15.60 0.33
CA SER A 56 -1.34 -15.50 -0.31
C SER A 56 -1.91 -14.08 -0.33
N PHE A 57 -1.29 -13.15 0.39
CA PHE A 57 -1.72 -11.77 0.46
C PHE A 57 -1.25 -11.01 -0.78
N SER A 58 -2.19 -10.46 -1.53
CA SER A 58 -1.91 -9.43 -2.53
C SER A 58 -1.95 -8.06 -1.88
N LYS A 59 -1.15 -7.10 -2.37
CA LYS A 59 -1.31 -5.69 -2.02
C LYS A 59 -2.78 -5.26 -2.09
N MET A 60 -3.17 -4.37 -1.17
CA MET A 60 -4.54 -3.83 -1.17
C MET A 60 -4.79 -3.10 -2.48
N SER A 61 -5.83 -3.51 -3.19
CA SER A 61 -6.20 -2.92 -4.48
C SER A 61 -7.62 -2.35 -4.46
N ALA A 62 -7.80 -1.23 -5.15
CA ALA A 62 -9.10 -0.63 -5.39
C ALA A 62 -9.79 -1.39 -6.53
N CYS A 63 -10.75 -2.24 -6.19
CA CYS A 63 -11.52 -3.04 -7.15
C CYS A 63 -10.65 -3.91 -8.09
N GLY A 64 -9.42 -4.27 -7.69
CA GLY A 64 -8.46 -4.99 -8.53
C GLY A 64 -7.87 -4.17 -9.70
N LEU A 65 -8.13 -2.87 -9.78
CA LEU A 65 -7.69 -1.99 -10.88
C LEU A 65 -6.41 -1.22 -10.55
N PHE A 66 -6.26 -0.80 -9.30
CA PHE A 66 -5.15 0.01 -8.84
C PHE A 66 -4.68 -0.49 -7.49
N ASP A 67 -3.37 -0.66 -7.32
CA ASP A 67 -2.81 -0.82 -5.99
C ASP A 67 -3.01 0.49 -5.20
N ILE A 68 -3.53 0.36 -3.98
CA ILE A 68 -3.72 1.47 -3.07
C ILE A 68 -2.42 1.61 -2.28
N ASP A 69 -1.46 2.28 -2.90
CA ASP A 69 -0.14 2.56 -2.33
C ASP A 69 0.15 4.06 -2.35
N ALA A 70 1.30 4.47 -1.80
CA ALA A 70 1.73 5.86 -1.80
C ALA A 70 1.90 6.46 -3.21
N ALA A 71 1.98 5.66 -4.27
CA ALA A 71 2.11 6.15 -5.64
C ALA A 71 0.77 6.58 -6.24
N LEU A 72 -0.36 6.01 -5.81
CA LEU A 72 -1.68 6.33 -6.34
C LEU A 72 -2.05 7.83 -6.23
N PRO A 73 -1.89 8.51 -5.06
CA PRO A 73 -2.15 9.95 -4.96
C PRO A 73 -1.22 10.80 -5.85
N ILE A 74 0.03 10.38 -6.02
CA ILE A 74 1.03 11.07 -6.85
C ILE A 74 0.63 10.97 -8.32
N ALA A 75 0.27 9.77 -8.78
CA ALA A 75 -0.22 9.55 -10.14
C ALA A 75 -1.49 10.38 -10.41
N LEU A 76 -2.44 10.40 -9.46
CA LEU A 76 -3.65 11.21 -9.56
C LEU A 76 -3.33 12.71 -9.66
N ALA A 77 -2.41 13.22 -8.84
CA ALA A 77 -1.97 14.62 -8.92
C ALA A 77 -1.35 14.96 -10.28
N GLY A 78 -0.58 14.03 -10.86
CA GLY A 78 -0.02 14.16 -12.19
C GLY A 78 -1.09 14.25 -13.29
N VAL A 79 -2.12 13.41 -13.22
CA VAL A 79 -3.26 13.48 -14.14
C VAL A 79 -4.00 14.80 -14.00
N ILE A 80 -4.37 15.19 -12.78
CA ILE A 80 -5.09 16.46 -12.51
C ILE A 80 -4.29 17.65 -13.07
N SER A 81 -2.98 17.70 -12.82
CA SER A 81 -2.12 18.79 -13.30
C SER A 81 -2.13 18.89 -14.82
N LYS A 82 -2.03 17.75 -15.54
CA LYS A 82 -2.09 17.73 -17.01
C LYS A 82 -3.41 18.27 -17.54
N TYR A 83 -4.53 17.87 -16.93
CA TYR A 83 -5.85 18.37 -17.32
C TYR A 83 -6.00 19.86 -17.06
N ILE A 84 -5.53 20.34 -15.91
CA ILE A 84 -5.55 21.78 -15.59
C ILE A 84 -4.75 22.56 -16.63
N VAL A 85 -3.53 22.11 -16.97
CA VAL A 85 -2.70 22.78 -17.99
C VAL A 85 -3.40 22.81 -19.35
N ALA A 86 -3.98 21.69 -19.80
CA ALA A 86 -4.69 21.63 -21.07
C ALA A 86 -5.90 22.60 -21.09
N ILE A 87 -6.69 22.63 -20.01
CA ILE A 87 -7.83 23.55 -19.89
C ILE A 87 -7.36 25.02 -19.93
N LEU A 88 -6.27 25.34 -19.21
CA LEU A 88 -5.71 26.69 -19.24
C LEU A 88 -5.22 27.06 -20.64
N GLN A 89 -4.59 26.13 -21.37
CA GLN A 89 -4.22 26.36 -22.77
C GLN A 89 -5.44 26.71 -23.62
N PHE A 90 -6.53 25.93 -23.54
CA PHE A 90 -7.75 26.24 -24.31
C PHE A 90 -8.47 27.52 -23.88
N LEU A 91 -8.24 28.04 -22.68
CA LEU A 91 -8.85 29.28 -22.20
C LEU A 91 -8.06 30.53 -22.59
N PHE A 92 -6.74 30.43 -22.70
CA PHE A 92 -5.83 31.57 -22.87
C PHE A 92 -5.06 31.57 -24.20
N LEU A 93 -5.10 30.47 -24.96
CA LEU A 93 -4.50 30.33 -26.29
C LEU A 93 -5.61 30.13 -27.34
#